data_AF-A0A9K3LW59-F1
#
_entry.id   AF-A0A9K3LW59-F1
#
_cell.length_a   1.000
_cell.length_b   1.000
_cell.length_c   1.000
_cell.angle_alpha   90.00
_cell.angle_beta   90.00
_cell.angle_gamma   90.00
#
_symmetry.space_group_name_H-M   'P 1'
#
loop_
_entity.id
_entity.type
_entity.pdbx_description
1 polymer ?
#
loop_
_entity_poly.entity_id
_entity_poly.type
_entity_poly.pdbx_seq_one_letter_code
_entity_poly.pdbx_strand_id
1 'polypeptide(L)'
;MGKNRLHGRLLVRLGVIAVLGLSALNLPPRQDHFHVSAFVLTTSPIVQRSAAQTHQSTSTKTRFSFSKLGENILDRFTDPKIEDPMLPLTEAGIAQIVAPTLELFWLQLNQSPFPSWAQPLYDYTFTPRGALLAPTLVHGAGLACAWLLGCLAAKGYQREAYESDALRVVSTTLKAGAFACGILILATQFDLYREMGGYVQVGDSAETDLRIYRALVEVIDDIFFEAVTLLGWRLLRSRVA
;
A
#
# COMPACT_ATOMS: atom_id res chain seq x y z
N MET A 1 -42.07 3.39 0.20
CA MET A 1 -40.74 3.90 0.64
C MET A 1 -39.82 2.74 1.04
N GLY A 2 -39.28 1.95 0.11
CA GLY A 2 -38.51 0.75 0.48
C GLY A 2 -37.41 0.24 -0.46
N LYS A 3 -37.17 0.87 -1.63
CA LYS A 3 -36.18 0.38 -2.61
C LYS A 3 -34.78 0.99 -2.48
N ASN A 4 -34.62 2.16 -1.85
CA ASN A 4 -33.33 2.86 -1.84
C ASN A 4 -32.38 2.40 -0.70
N ARG A 5 -32.85 1.65 0.29
CA ARG A 5 -31.99 1.13 1.38
C ARG A 5 -31.19 -0.14 1.01
N LEU A 6 -31.56 -0.84 -0.06
CA LEU A 6 -30.84 -2.06 -0.46
C LEU A 6 -29.53 -1.77 -1.23
N HIS A 7 -29.48 -0.68 -2.01
CA HIS A 7 -28.30 -0.35 -2.80
C HIS A 7 -27.11 0.11 -1.95
N GLY A 8 -27.34 0.88 -0.89
CA GLY A 8 -26.27 1.31 0.02
C GLY A 8 -25.60 0.14 0.77
N ARG A 9 -26.37 -0.89 1.15
CA ARG A 9 -25.83 -2.09 1.81
C ARG A 9 -25.02 -2.99 0.88
N LEU A 10 -25.29 -2.95 -0.43
CA LEU A 10 -24.54 -3.73 -1.43
C LEU A 10 -23.17 -3.10 -1.73
N LEU A 11 -23.07 -1.77 -1.73
CA LEU A 11 -21.81 -1.04 -1.95
C LEU A 11 -20.85 -1.19 -0.76
N VAL A 12 -21.34 -1.15 0.48
CA VAL A 12 -20.51 -1.44 1.68
C VAL A 12 -19.98 -2.87 1.65
N ARG A 13 -20.76 -3.83 1.15
CA ARG A 13 -20.30 -5.23 0.99
C ARG A 13 -19.26 -5.38 -0.12
N LEU A 14 -19.32 -4.59 -1.20
CA LEU A 14 -18.32 -4.62 -2.26
C LEU A 14 -16.98 -3.98 -1.82
N GLY A 15 -17.03 -2.92 -1.00
CA GLY A 15 -15.82 -2.34 -0.39
C GLY A 15 -15.10 -3.33 0.54
N VAL A 16 -15.86 -4.04 1.38
CA VAL A 16 -15.30 -5.10 2.26
C VAL A 16 -14.74 -6.28 1.46
N ILE A 17 -15.33 -6.62 0.31
CA ILE A 17 -14.82 -7.68 -0.58
C ILE A 17 -13.53 -7.24 -1.30
N ALA A 18 -13.36 -5.96 -1.62
CA ALA A 18 -12.10 -5.46 -2.20
C ALA A 18 -10.94 -5.51 -1.20
N VAL A 19 -11.20 -5.21 0.08
CA VAL A 19 -10.21 -5.26 1.16
C VAL A 19 -9.88 -6.71 1.57
N LEU A 20 -10.87 -7.61 1.61
CA LEU A 20 -10.63 -9.04 1.91
C LEU A 20 -10.16 -9.87 0.71
N GLY A 21 -10.42 -9.41 -0.52
CA GLY A 21 -9.96 -10.04 -1.76
C GLY A 21 -8.44 -10.02 -1.92
N LEU A 22 -7.76 -9.07 -1.25
CA LEU A 22 -6.30 -9.02 -1.22
C LEU A 22 -5.68 -10.03 -0.23
N SER A 23 -6.44 -10.50 0.76
CA SER A 23 -6.06 -11.61 1.65
C SER A 23 -6.39 -12.99 1.07
N ALA A 24 -7.16 -13.06 -0.03
CA ALA A 24 -7.60 -14.30 -0.68
C ALA A 24 -6.71 -14.75 -1.86
N LEU A 25 -5.52 -14.16 -2.04
CA LEU A 25 -4.44 -14.77 -2.83
C LEU A 25 -3.80 -15.92 -2.03
N ASN A 26 -4.62 -16.92 -1.75
CA ASN A 26 -4.26 -18.21 -1.19
C ASN A 26 -3.58 -19.01 -2.32
N LEU A 27 -2.32 -18.71 -2.58
CA LEU A 27 -1.48 -19.59 -3.40
C LEU A 27 -1.36 -20.93 -2.66
N PRO A 28 -1.64 -22.07 -3.32
CA PRO A 28 -1.56 -23.37 -2.67
C PRO A 28 -0.13 -23.62 -2.17
N PRO A 29 0.04 -24.32 -1.03
CA PRO A 29 1.35 -24.74 -0.58
C PRO A 29 1.95 -25.68 -1.62
N ARG A 30 3.06 -25.26 -2.24
CA ARG A 30 3.87 -26.10 -3.10
C ARG A 30 4.52 -27.19 -2.24
N GLN A 31 3.93 -28.39 -2.24
CA GLN A 31 4.56 -29.60 -1.70
C GLN A 31 5.61 -30.08 -2.69
N ASP A 32 6.85 -29.63 -2.53
CA ASP A 32 7.98 -30.26 -3.20
C ASP A 32 8.33 -31.55 -2.43
N HIS A 33 7.79 -32.68 -2.90
CA HIS A 33 8.20 -34.02 -2.48
C HIS A 33 9.68 -34.23 -2.84
N PHE A 34 10.53 -34.34 -1.82
CA PHE A 34 11.88 -34.88 -1.96
C PHE A 34 11.78 -36.39 -2.27
N HIS A 35 11.95 -36.75 -3.53
CA HIS A 35 12.28 -38.12 -3.93
C HIS A 35 13.80 -38.32 -3.80
N VAL A 36 14.21 -39.02 -2.74
CA VAL A 36 15.53 -39.66 -2.64
C VAL A 36 15.49 -40.90 -3.53
N SER A 37 16.08 -40.81 -4.72
CA SER A 37 16.28 -41.99 -5.57
C SER A 37 17.58 -42.68 -5.22
N ALA A 38 17.43 -43.94 -4.79
CA ALA A 38 18.52 -44.85 -4.53
C ALA A 38 19.27 -45.23 -5.81
N PHE A 39 20.57 -45.34 -5.64
CA PHE A 39 21.60 -45.79 -6.55
C PHE A 39 21.41 -47.27 -6.91
N VAL A 40 21.29 -47.58 -8.21
CA VAL A 40 21.48 -48.94 -8.75
C VAL A 40 22.33 -48.86 -10.01
N LEU A 41 23.49 -49.51 -9.94
CA LEU A 41 24.41 -49.80 -11.03
C LEU A 41 23.85 -50.90 -11.93
N THR A 42 23.83 -50.68 -13.25
CA THR A 42 24.03 -51.76 -14.23
C THR A 42 24.73 -51.23 -15.49
N THR A 43 25.70 -52.02 -15.93
CA THR A 43 26.58 -51.89 -17.10
C THR A 43 25.79 -52.01 -18.41
N SER A 44 26.17 -51.44 -19.56
CA SER A 44 27.23 -51.87 -20.52
C SER A 44 27.14 -50.96 -21.81
N PRO A 45 27.91 -51.14 -22.92
CA PRO A 45 28.58 -50.01 -23.58
C PRO A 45 28.19 -49.73 -25.06
N ILE A 46 28.73 -48.61 -25.57
CA ILE A 46 29.07 -48.25 -26.97
C ILE A 46 27.91 -48.20 -27.99
N VAL A 47 27.56 -46.98 -28.45
CA VAL A 47 27.59 -46.59 -29.87
C VAL A 47 27.96 -45.11 -29.99
N GLN A 48 29.00 -44.86 -30.76
CA GLN A 48 29.58 -43.56 -31.09
C GLN A 48 28.88 -43.02 -32.36
N ARG A 49 28.19 -41.87 -32.28
CA ARG A 49 27.93 -41.04 -33.47
C ARG A 49 28.01 -39.56 -33.13
N SER A 50 29.03 -38.94 -33.73
CA SER A 50 29.27 -37.52 -33.80
C SER A 50 28.30 -36.88 -34.78
N ALA A 51 27.55 -35.86 -34.36
CA ALA A 51 27.01 -34.82 -35.22
C ALA A 51 26.73 -33.57 -34.37
N ALA A 52 27.47 -32.52 -34.66
CA ALA A 52 27.35 -31.21 -34.05
C ALA A 52 25.97 -30.60 -34.32
N GLN A 53 25.20 -30.35 -33.26
CA GLN A 53 24.15 -29.33 -33.25
C GLN A 53 24.20 -28.59 -31.92
N THR A 54 24.85 -27.42 -31.99
CA THR A 54 24.87 -26.39 -30.96
C THR A 54 23.47 -25.80 -30.81
N HIS A 55 22.60 -26.47 -30.04
CA HIS A 55 21.42 -25.84 -29.48
C HIS A 55 21.84 -25.14 -28.18
N GLN A 56 22.09 -23.84 -28.28
CA GLN A 56 22.14 -22.95 -27.13
C GLN A 56 20.73 -22.88 -26.52
N SER A 57 20.42 -23.84 -25.66
CA SER A 57 19.34 -23.72 -24.70
C SER A 57 19.72 -22.59 -23.74
N THR A 58 19.28 -21.37 -24.05
CA THR A 58 19.21 -20.25 -23.11
C THR A 58 18.20 -20.61 -22.03
N SER A 59 18.64 -21.49 -21.13
CA SER A 59 18.06 -21.63 -19.81
C SER A 59 18.34 -20.30 -19.12
N THR A 60 17.37 -19.40 -19.19
CA THR A 60 17.27 -18.22 -18.34
C THR A 60 17.04 -18.73 -16.92
N LYS A 61 18.11 -19.26 -16.33
CA LYS A 61 18.22 -19.61 -14.93
C LYS A 61 18.20 -18.26 -14.24
N THR A 62 17.02 -17.85 -13.79
CA THR A 62 16.79 -16.70 -12.93
C THR A 62 17.64 -16.91 -11.68
N ARG A 63 18.92 -16.56 -11.76
CA ARG A 63 19.78 -16.34 -10.61
C ARG A 63 19.13 -15.16 -9.90
N PHE A 64 18.26 -15.48 -8.95
CA PHE A 64 17.91 -14.59 -7.88
C PHE A 64 19.24 -14.31 -7.17
N SER A 65 19.91 -13.26 -7.62
CA SER A 65 21.21 -12.88 -7.13
C SER A 65 20.99 -12.40 -5.70
N PHE A 66 21.35 -13.24 -4.73
CA PHE A 66 21.46 -12.90 -3.31
C PHE A 66 22.56 -11.83 -3.04
N SER A 67 23.03 -11.12 -4.07
CA SER A 67 24.20 -10.23 -4.05
C SER A 67 23.95 -8.82 -3.49
N LYS A 68 22.91 -8.62 -2.68
CA LYS A 68 22.79 -7.40 -1.85
C LYS A 68 22.60 -7.76 -0.38
N LEU A 69 23.41 -8.70 0.10
CA LEU A 69 23.46 -9.12 1.51
C LEU A 69 24.11 -8.08 2.45
N GLY A 70 24.21 -6.81 2.05
CA GLY A 70 24.98 -5.81 2.81
C GLY A 70 24.52 -4.36 2.66
N GLU A 71 23.41 -4.07 1.98
CA GLU A 71 22.83 -2.72 2.10
C GLU A 71 22.08 -2.63 3.42
N ASN A 72 22.49 -1.69 4.26
CA ASN A 72 21.80 -1.43 5.51
C ASN A 72 20.41 -0.85 5.18
N ILE A 73 19.36 -1.31 5.88
CA ILE A 73 18.02 -0.74 5.70
C ILE A 73 18.02 0.76 6.02
N LEU A 74 18.87 1.16 6.97
CA LEU A 74 19.04 2.56 7.36
C LEU A 74 19.53 3.43 6.20
N ASP A 75 20.34 2.89 5.28
CA ASP A 75 20.86 3.64 4.12
C ASP A 75 19.72 4.18 3.25
N ARG A 76 18.56 3.51 3.24
CA ARG A 76 17.38 3.96 2.48
C ARG A 76 16.78 5.26 3.01
N PHE A 77 17.05 5.59 4.27
CA PHE A 77 16.56 6.80 4.93
C PHE A 77 17.66 7.85 5.12
N THR A 78 18.90 7.42 5.37
CA THR A 78 20.03 8.32 5.63
C THR A 78 20.73 8.80 4.36
N ASP A 79 20.72 8.00 3.29
CA ASP A 79 21.31 8.34 1.98
C ASP A 79 20.40 7.89 0.83
N PRO A 80 19.17 8.47 0.71
CA PRO A 80 18.21 8.04 -0.29
C PRO A 80 18.63 8.49 -1.70
N LYS A 81 18.69 7.53 -2.63
CA LYS A 81 18.85 7.83 -4.05
C LYS A 81 17.51 8.33 -4.64
N ILE A 82 17.41 9.64 -4.83
CA ILE A 82 16.26 10.33 -5.45
C ILE A 82 16.70 10.81 -6.84
N GLU A 83 16.22 10.15 -7.90
CA GLU A 83 16.63 10.46 -9.28
C GLU A 83 15.78 11.56 -9.93
N ASP A 84 14.55 11.79 -9.44
CA ASP A 84 13.73 12.96 -9.76
C ASP A 84 13.39 13.73 -8.47
N PRO A 85 13.94 14.94 -8.26
CA PRO A 85 13.67 15.73 -7.06
C PRO A 85 12.23 16.28 -6.99
N MET A 86 11.51 16.36 -8.13
CA MET A 86 10.12 16.85 -8.15
C MET A 86 9.10 15.76 -7.81
N LEU A 87 9.51 14.49 -7.92
CA LEU A 87 8.65 13.34 -7.67
C LEU A 87 8.15 13.29 -6.21
N PRO A 88 9.00 13.39 -5.16
CA PRO A 88 8.52 13.45 -3.78
C PRO A 88 7.54 14.60 -3.52
N LEU A 89 7.81 15.79 -4.06
CA LEU A 89 6.96 16.96 -3.87
C LEU A 89 5.58 16.77 -4.52
N THR A 90 5.55 16.22 -5.72
CA THR A 90 4.30 15.96 -6.44
C THR A 90 3.46 14.90 -5.73
N GLU A 91 4.09 13.81 -5.30
CA GLU A 91 3.40 12.75 -4.56
C GLU A 91 2.91 13.20 -3.20
N ALA A 92 3.68 14.03 -2.49
CA ALA A 92 3.23 14.67 -1.25
C ALA A 92 1.99 15.53 -1.48
N GLY A 93 1.96 16.32 -2.56
CA GLY A 93 0.77 17.10 -2.92
C GLY A 93 -0.46 16.24 -3.24
N ILE A 94 -0.27 15.09 -3.88
CA ILE A 94 -1.35 14.14 -4.18
C ILE A 94 -1.88 13.50 -2.90
N ALA A 95 -1.00 12.97 -2.06
CA ALA A 95 -1.37 12.36 -0.78
C ALA A 95 -2.01 13.40 0.17
N GLN A 96 -1.50 14.63 0.20
CA GLN A 96 -1.97 15.67 1.10
C GLN A 96 -3.31 16.30 0.68
N ILE A 97 -3.54 16.47 -0.62
CA ILE A 97 -4.69 17.25 -1.11
C ILE A 97 -5.65 16.35 -1.87
N VAL A 98 -5.15 15.63 -2.87
CA VAL A 98 -6.01 14.91 -3.83
C VAL A 98 -6.70 13.72 -3.17
N ALA A 99 -5.97 12.90 -2.42
CA ALA A 99 -6.52 11.71 -1.76
C ALA A 99 -7.64 12.06 -0.75
N PRO A 100 -7.41 12.92 0.26
CA PRO A 100 -8.47 13.33 1.20
C PRO A 100 -9.65 14.02 0.52
N THR A 101 -9.41 14.81 -0.54
CA THR A 101 -10.50 15.48 -1.26
C THR A 101 -11.41 14.47 -1.97
N LEU A 102 -10.82 13.43 -2.58
CA LEU A 102 -11.59 12.36 -3.21
C LEU A 102 -12.36 11.53 -2.18
N GLU A 103 -11.78 11.27 -1.01
CA GLU A 103 -12.47 10.62 0.10
C GLU A 103 -13.69 11.42 0.55
N LEU A 104 -13.54 12.72 0.84
CA LEU A 104 -14.65 13.57 1.24
C LEU A 104 -15.76 13.62 0.18
N PHE A 105 -15.38 13.68 -1.10
CA PHE A 105 -16.34 13.63 -2.20
C PHE A 105 -17.08 12.29 -2.25
N TRP A 106 -16.36 11.18 -2.08
CA TRP A 106 -16.95 9.84 -2.04
C TRP A 106 -17.91 9.65 -0.86
N LEU A 107 -17.52 10.10 0.33
CA LEU A 107 -18.37 10.03 1.53
C LEU A 107 -19.63 10.87 1.35
N GLN A 108 -19.51 12.08 0.79
CA GLN A 108 -20.64 12.94 0.48
C GLN A 108 -21.61 12.28 -0.52
N LEU A 109 -21.09 11.64 -1.58
CA LEU A 109 -21.92 10.92 -2.56
C LEU A 109 -22.63 9.71 -1.95
N ASN A 110 -22.00 9.02 -1.01
CA ASN A 110 -22.58 7.85 -0.33
C ASN A 110 -23.45 8.22 0.88
N GLN A 111 -23.60 9.51 1.21
CA GLN A 111 -24.28 9.99 2.41
C GLN A 111 -23.70 9.35 3.69
N SER A 112 -22.40 9.05 3.67
CA SER A 112 -21.69 8.51 4.81
C SER A 112 -21.39 9.63 5.82
N PRO A 113 -21.30 9.31 7.12
CA PRO A 113 -20.79 10.25 8.10
C PRO A 113 -19.40 10.77 7.70
N PHE A 114 -19.13 12.05 7.98
CA PHE A 114 -17.81 12.62 7.80
C PHE A 114 -16.81 12.00 8.80
N PRO A 115 -15.53 11.88 8.40
CA PRO A 115 -14.51 11.34 9.28
C PRO A 115 -14.25 12.31 10.43
N SER A 116 -13.75 11.78 11.54
CA SER A 116 -13.46 12.51 12.77
C SER A 116 -12.45 13.64 12.54
N TRP A 117 -11.46 13.42 11.67
CA TRP A 117 -10.46 14.42 11.31
C TRP A 117 -11.04 15.60 10.51
N ALA A 118 -12.20 15.45 9.84
CA ALA A 118 -12.83 16.53 9.08
C ALA A 118 -13.71 17.46 9.92
N GLN A 119 -13.78 17.22 11.24
CA GLN A 119 -14.47 18.11 12.15
C GLN A 119 -13.83 19.51 12.12
N PRO A 120 -14.61 20.59 12.03
CA PRO A 120 -14.09 21.95 12.07
C PRO A 120 -13.30 22.19 13.36
N LEU A 121 -12.08 22.68 13.20
CA LEU A 121 -11.29 23.25 14.29
C LEU A 121 -11.95 24.59 14.69
N TYR A 122 -12.88 24.54 15.64
CA TYR A 122 -13.45 25.75 16.24
C TYR A 122 -12.43 26.37 17.19
N ASP A 123 -11.40 26.96 16.62
CA ASP A 123 -10.47 27.82 17.34
C ASP A 123 -10.68 29.27 16.86
N TYR A 124 -10.52 30.23 17.77
CA TYR A 124 -10.81 31.67 17.55
C TYR A 124 -9.98 32.29 16.41
N THR A 125 -8.98 31.58 15.92
CA THR A 125 -8.08 31.92 14.83
C THR A 125 -8.65 31.65 13.43
N PHE A 126 -9.64 30.77 13.29
CA PHE A 126 -10.20 30.40 11.98
C PHE A 126 -11.66 30.88 11.84
N THR A 127 -11.88 31.87 10.99
CA THR A 127 -13.26 32.24 10.57
C THR A 127 -13.95 31.04 9.91
N PRO A 128 -15.29 30.90 9.98
CA PRO A 128 -16.03 29.74 9.47
C PRO A 128 -15.83 29.44 7.97
N ARG A 129 -15.26 30.38 7.20
CA ARG A 129 -14.80 30.18 5.83
C ARG A 129 -13.43 29.48 5.85
N GLY A 130 -13.42 28.16 5.89
CA GLY A 130 -12.19 27.35 5.99
C GLY A 130 -12.31 26.13 6.89
N ALA A 131 -13.48 25.90 7.49
CA ALA A 131 -13.80 24.79 8.39
C ALA A 131 -13.26 23.42 7.96
N LEU A 132 -13.24 23.13 6.66
CA LEU A 132 -12.74 21.85 6.13
C LEU A 132 -11.30 21.92 5.61
N LEU A 133 -10.80 23.09 5.20
CA LEU A 133 -9.48 23.20 4.56
C LEU A 133 -8.34 22.88 5.53
N ALA A 134 -8.35 23.52 6.71
CA ALA A 134 -7.33 23.30 7.73
C ALA A 134 -7.26 21.82 8.17
N PRO A 135 -8.37 21.17 8.60
CA PRO A 135 -8.31 19.75 8.97
C PRO A 135 -7.86 18.85 7.83
N THR A 136 -8.33 19.08 6.60
CA THR A 136 -7.88 18.30 5.42
C THR A 136 -6.38 18.43 5.19
N LEU A 137 -5.82 19.63 5.30
CA LEU A 137 -4.38 19.85 5.10
C LEU A 137 -3.54 19.22 6.21
N VAL A 138 -3.99 19.25 7.46
CA VAL A 138 -3.31 18.64 8.60
C VAL A 138 -3.34 17.13 8.50
N HIS A 139 -4.51 16.55 8.24
CA HIS A 139 -4.67 15.10 8.05
C HIS A 139 -3.87 14.60 6.85
N GLY A 140 -4.02 15.28 5.70
CA GLY A 140 -3.30 14.96 4.48
C GLY A 140 -1.77 15.07 4.62
N ALA A 141 -1.27 15.97 5.47
CA ALA A 141 0.17 16.03 5.76
C ALA A 141 0.66 14.75 6.46
N GLY A 142 -0.16 14.15 7.34
CA GLY A 142 0.11 12.85 7.95
C GLY A 142 0.19 11.73 6.92
N LEU A 143 -0.78 11.67 5.99
CA LEU A 143 -0.78 10.72 4.87
C LEU A 143 0.47 10.88 4.00
N ALA A 144 0.76 12.11 3.57
CA ALA A 144 1.95 12.41 2.79
C ALA A 144 3.24 11.97 3.48
N CYS A 145 3.40 12.24 4.79
CA CYS A 145 4.55 11.77 5.56
C CYS A 145 4.66 10.24 5.56
N ALA A 146 3.55 9.51 5.78
CA ALA A 146 3.52 8.06 5.74
C ALA A 146 3.91 7.52 4.35
N TRP A 147 3.38 8.13 3.28
CA TRP A 147 3.71 7.77 1.90
C TRP A 147 5.18 8.01 1.56
N LEU A 148 5.73 9.18 1.90
CA LEU A 148 7.13 9.52 1.64
C LEU A 148 8.06 8.51 2.32
N LEU A 149 7.80 8.17 3.59
CA LEU A 149 8.55 7.15 4.32
C LEU A 149 8.43 5.77 3.67
N GLY A 150 7.22 5.41 3.20
CA GLY A 150 7.00 4.18 2.43
C GLY A 150 7.81 4.13 1.14
N CYS A 151 7.88 5.25 0.42
CA CYS A 151 8.68 5.36 -0.80
C CYS A 151 10.18 5.23 -0.51
N LEU A 152 10.69 5.88 0.55
CA LEU A 152 12.08 5.71 0.96
C LEU A 152 12.37 4.25 1.32
N ALA A 153 11.52 3.63 2.14
CA ALA A 153 11.63 2.23 2.54
C ALA A 153 11.65 1.28 1.33
N ALA A 154 10.84 1.56 0.31
CA ALA A 154 10.70 0.74 -0.89
C ALA A 154 11.63 1.15 -2.05
N LYS A 155 12.49 2.16 -1.89
CA LYS A 155 13.30 2.77 -2.96
C LYS A 155 12.46 3.29 -4.13
N GLY A 156 11.27 3.80 -3.84
CA GLY A 156 10.28 4.31 -4.79
C GLY A 156 10.71 5.54 -5.58
N TYR A 157 11.78 6.24 -5.17
CA TYR A 157 12.33 7.41 -5.87
C TYR A 157 13.52 7.10 -6.77
N GLN A 158 13.83 5.81 -6.97
CA GLN A 158 14.75 5.38 -8.02
C GLN A 158 13.98 5.26 -9.33
N ARG A 159 14.61 5.64 -10.43
CA ARG A 159 14.09 5.64 -11.80
C ARG A 159 13.44 4.31 -12.17
N GLU A 160 14.04 3.19 -11.77
CA GLU A 160 13.49 1.85 -12.02
C GLU A 160 12.15 1.56 -11.30
N ALA A 161 11.71 2.42 -10.37
CA ALA A 161 10.43 2.28 -9.68
C ALA A 161 9.28 3.03 -10.37
N TYR A 162 9.57 4.02 -11.21
CA TYR A 162 8.54 4.87 -11.84
C TYR A 162 8.70 5.04 -13.37
N GLU A 163 9.87 4.77 -13.94
CA GLU A 163 10.16 4.69 -15.38
C GLU A 163 10.45 3.24 -15.78
N SER A 164 9.49 2.36 -15.52
CA SER A 164 9.60 0.93 -15.82
C SER A 164 8.31 0.38 -16.40
N ASP A 165 8.30 -0.92 -16.69
CA ASP A 165 7.07 -1.63 -17.03
C ASP A 165 6.01 -1.47 -15.93
N ALA A 166 4.73 -1.50 -16.33
CA ALA A 166 3.61 -1.25 -15.44
C ALA A 166 3.57 -2.22 -14.24
N LEU A 167 3.97 -3.48 -14.41
CA LEU A 167 3.97 -4.46 -13.32
C LEU A 167 5.00 -4.08 -12.25
N ARG A 168 6.17 -3.59 -12.66
CA ARG A 168 7.20 -3.11 -11.74
C ARG A 168 6.79 -1.84 -11.01
N VAL A 169 6.12 -0.91 -11.69
CA VAL A 169 5.52 0.29 -11.05
C VAL A 169 4.49 -0.12 -10.01
N VAL A 170 3.56 -1.03 -10.35
CA VAL A 170 2.58 -1.57 -9.40
C VAL A 170 3.29 -2.22 -8.21
N SER A 171 4.25 -3.09 -8.46
CA SER A 171 4.94 -3.85 -7.40
C SER A 171 5.69 -2.93 -6.42
N THR A 172 6.41 -1.93 -6.92
CA THR A 172 7.15 -0.98 -6.07
C THR A 172 6.21 -0.05 -5.30
N THR A 173 5.12 0.39 -5.94
CA THR A 173 4.06 1.19 -5.31
C THR A 173 3.38 0.42 -4.19
N LEU A 174 3.03 -0.86 -4.40
CA LEU A 174 2.43 -1.70 -3.36
C LEU A 174 3.38 -1.94 -2.18
N LYS A 175 4.70 -2.08 -2.42
CA LYS A 175 5.69 -2.17 -1.34
C LYS A 175 5.77 -0.89 -0.52
N ALA A 176 5.76 0.27 -1.18
CA ALA A 176 5.74 1.56 -0.52
C ALA A 176 4.44 1.73 0.30
N GLY A 177 3.30 1.42 -0.31
CA GLY A 177 1.99 1.47 0.33
C GLY A 177 1.84 0.53 1.52
N ALA A 178 2.41 -0.68 1.46
CA ALA A 178 2.42 -1.61 2.59
C ALA A 178 3.19 -1.04 3.79
N PHE A 179 4.32 -0.37 3.55
CA PHE A 179 5.06 0.29 4.61
C PHE A 179 4.30 1.50 5.16
N ALA A 180 3.75 2.34 4.27
CA ALA A 180 2.94 3.51 4.66
C ALA A 180 1.71 3.10 5.50
N CYS A 181 1.01 2.04 5.10
CA CYS A 181 -0.09 1.43 5.86
C CYS A 181 0.34 1.04 7.29
N GLY A 182 1.52 0.44 7.45
CA GLY A 182 2.08 0.14 8.76
C GLY A 182 2.28 1.39 9.63
N ILE A 183 2.78 2.49 9.03
CA ILE A 183 2.95 3.78 9.72
C ILE A 183 1.59 4.38 10.11
N LEU A 184 0.59 4.35 9.22
CA LEU A 184 -0.76 4.85 9.50
C LEU A 184 -1.44 4.07 10.63
N ILE A 185 -1.34 2.74 10.63
CA ILE A 185 -1.85 1.90 11.71
C ILE A 185 -1.17 2.28 13.03
N LEU A 186 0.16 2.41 13.05
CA LEU A 186 0.91 2.76 14.25
C LEU A 186 0.53 4.15 14.76
N ALA A 187 0.45 5.15 13.89
CA ALA A 187 0.00 6.50 14.23
C ALA A 187 -1.40 6.49 14.83
N THR A 188 -2.33 5.75 14.23
CA THR A 188 -3.70 5.60 14.74
C THR A 188 -3.73 4.95 16.13
N GLN A 189 -2.91 3.93 16.37
CA GLN A 189 -2.80 3.31 17.70
C GLN A 189 -2.25 4.31 18.73
N PHE A 190 -1.27 5.13 18.34
CA PHE A 190 -0.72 6.17 19.21
C PHE A 190 -1.74 7.27 19.52
N ASP A 191 -2.53 7.69 18.53
CA ASP A 191 -3.59 8.68 18.73
C ASP A 191 -4.69 8.15 19.64
N LEU A 192 -5.15 6.91 19.43
CA LEU A 192 -6.12 6.26 20.32
C LEU A 192 -5.58 6.12 21.75
N TYR A 193 -4.30 5.77 21.91
CA TYR A 193 -3.66 5.67 23.22
C TYR A 193 -3.68 7.02 23.95
N ARG A 194 -3.37 8.11 23.23
CA ARG A 194 -3.37 9.46 23.80
C ARG A 194 -4.76 9.99 24.11
N GLU A 195 -5.71 9.77 23.21
CA GLU A 195 -7.09 10.23 23.34
C GLU A 195 -7.79 9.56 24.53
N MET A 196 -7.55 8.26 24.73
CA MET A 196 -8.26 7.46 25.73
C MET A 196 -7.46 7.29 27.04
N GLY A 197 -6.26 7.88 27.12
CA GLY A 197 -5.43 7.87 28.33
C GLY A 197 -4.82 6.51 28.68
N GLY A 198 -4.69 5.59 27.71
CA GLY A 198 -4.17 4.24 27.94
C GLY A 198 -4.38 3.28 26.78
N TYR A 199 -3.97 2.03 26.97
CA TYR A 199 -4.25 0.97 25.99
C TYR A 199 -5.74 0.64 25.99
N VAL A 200 -6.35 0.72 24.82
CA VAL A 200 -7.78 0.43 24.63
C VAL A 200 -7.98 -0.93 23.97
N GLN A 201 -8.97 -1.67 24.45
CA GLN A 201 -9.35 -2.96 23.91
C GLN A 201 -10.85 -2.99 23.60
N VAL A 202 -11.20 -3.83 22.63
CA VAL A 202 -12.60 -4.09 22.30
C VAL A 202 -13.25 -4.80 23.49
N GLY A 203 -14.38 -4.28 23.97
CA GLY A 203 -15.12 -4.79 25.11
C GLY A 203 -14.95 -3.98 26.40
N ASP A 204 -14.07 -2.98 26.45
CA ASP A 204 -13.91 -2.11 27.62
C ASP A 204 -15.18 -1.28 27.89
N SER A 205 -15.77 -0.71 26.84
CA SER A 205 -17.06 -0.01 26.88
C SER A 205 -17.63 0.15 25.46
N ALA A 206 -18.96 0.35 25.36
CA ALA A 206 -19.60 0.59 24.05
C ALA A 206 -19.10 1.85 23.34
N GLU A 207 -18.65 2.85 24.10
CA GLU A 207 -18.07 4.09 23.57
C GLU A 207 -16.67 3.84 23.00
N THR A 208 -15.83 3.12 23.74
CA THR A 208 -14.50 2.68 23.29
C THR A 208 -14.62 1.86 22.00
N ASP A 209 -15.53 0.89 21.96
CA ASP A 209 -15.74 0.03 20.79
C ASP A 209 -16.13 0.87 19.56
N LEU A 210 -17.08 1.79 19.72
CA LEU A 210 -17.51 2.68 18.64
C LEU A 210 -16.35 3.55 18.12
N ARG A 211 -15.50 4.05 19.03
CA ARG A 211 -14.33 4.86 18.66
C ARG A 211 -13.28 4.05 17.90
N ILE A 212 -13.00 2.81 18.34
CA ILE A 212 -12.10 1.88 17.66
C ILE A 212 -12.64 1.53 16.27
N TYR A 213 -13.92 1.21 16.15
CA TYR A 213 -14.54 0.92 14.85
C TYR A 213 -14.49 2.12 13.92
N ARG A 214 -14.73 3.34 14.42
CA ARG A 214 -14.60 4.55 13.62
C ARG A 214 -13.17 4.75 13.13
N ALA A 215 -12.18 4.63 14.02
CA ALA A 215 -10.75 4.75 13.65
C ALA A 215 -10.36 3.73 12.59
N LEU A 216 -10.84 2.49 12.71
CA LEU A 216 -10.58 1.43 11.75
C LEU A 216 -11.14 1.78 10.36
N VAL A 217 -12.38 2.27 10.29
CA VAL A 217 -12.99 2.68 9.01
C VAL A 217 -12.22 3.83 8.39
N GLU A 218 -11.86 4.85 9.17
CA GLU A 218 -11.07 6.00 8.71
C GLU A 218 -9.72 5.56 8.14
N VAL A 219 -8.98 4.67 8.82
CA VAL A 219 -7.70 4.13 8.32
C VAL A 219 -7.88 3.32 7.03
N ILE A 220 -8.97 2.54 6.91
CA ILE A 220 -9.26 1.78 5.69
C ILE A 220 -9.51 2.73 4.52
N ASP A 221 -10.31 3.77 4.73
CA ASP A 221 -10.63 4.76 3.71
C ASP A 221 -9.37 5.54 3.31
N ASP A 222 -8.56 6.00 4.26
CA ASP A 222 -7.26 6.65 4.03
C ASP A 222 -6.36 5.79 3.12
N ILE A 223 -6.12 4.52 3.51
CA ILE A 223 -5.30 3.58 2.75
C ILE A 223 -5.86 3.37 1.34
N PHE A 224 -7.19 3.23 1.21
CA PHE A 224 -7.82 2.98 -0.07
C PHE A 224 -7.67 4.17 -1.02
N PHE A 225 -8.02 5.38 -0.58
CA PHE A 225 -7.95 6.58 -1.42
C PHE A 225 -6.51 6.97 -1.75
N GLU A 226 -5.61 6.85 -0.79
CA GLU A 226 -4.18 7.08 -1.00
C GLU A 226 -3.61 6.07 -2.02
N ALA A 227 -3.90 4.78 -1.86
CA ALA A 227 -3.42 3.75 -2.79
C ALA A 227 -3.97 3.96 -4.21
N VAL A 228 -5.27 4.24 -4.37
CA VAL A 228 -5.90 4.46 -5.68
C VAL A 228 -5.31 5.67 -6.39
N THR A 229 -5.16 6.80 -5.69
CA THR A 229 -4.67 8.05 -6.28
C THR A 229 -3.20 7.96 -6.67
N LEU A 230 -2.34 7.48 -5.78
CA LEU A 230 -0.90 7.40 -6.04
C LEU A 230 -0.56 6.31 -7.03
N LEU A 231 -1.21 5.14 -6.97
CA LEU A 231 -1.02 4.10 -7.98
C LEU A 231 -1.51 4.57 -9.35
N GLY A 232 -2.69 5.21 -9.41
CA GLY A 232 -3.23 5.78 -10.64
C GLY A 232 -2.30 6.83 -11.24
N TRP A 233 -1.79 7.74 -10.43
CA TRP A 233 -0.81 8.74 -10.84
C TRP A 233 0.50 8.10 -11.33
N ARG A 234 1.05 7.13 -10.60
CA ARG A 234 2.33 6.48 -10.96
C ARG A 234 2.23 5.74 -12.29
N LEU A 235 1.11 5.05 -12.51
CA LEU A 235 0.84 4.36 -13.78
C LEU A 235 0.61 5.31 -14.95
N LEU A 236 0.03 6.48 -14.70
CA LEU A 236 -0.12 7.51 -15.72
C LEU A 236 1.25 8.08 -16.10
N ARG A 237 2.07 8.46 -15.10
CA ARG A 237 3.41 9.00 -15.31
C ARG A 237 4.32 8.02 -16.05
N SER A 238 4.29 6.74 -15.70
CA SER A 238 5.15 5.73 -16.33
C SER A 238 4.87 5.50 -17.82
N ARG A 239 3.77 6.06 -18.35
CA ARG A 239 3.43 6.02 -19.78
C ARG A 239 3.88 7.25 -20.56
N VAL A 240 4.18 8.34 -19.86
CA VAL A 240 4.56 9.63 -20.46
C VAL A 240 6.08 9.81 -20.49
N ALA A 241 6.81 9.12 -19.61
CA ALA A 241 8.27 9.07 -19.56
C ALA A 241 8.83 8.05 -20.57
#